data_AF-A0A4Z0A2G1-F1
#
_entry.id   AF-A0A4Z0A2G1-F1
#
_cell.length_a   1.000
_cell.length_b   1.000
_cell.length_c   1.000
_cell.angle_alpha   90.00
_cell.angle_beta   90.00
_cell.angle_gamma   90.00
#
_symmetry.space_group_name_H-M   'P 1'
#
loop_
_entity.id
_entity.type
_entity.pdbx_description
1 polymer ?
#
loop_
_entity_poly.entity_id
_entity_poly.type
_entity_poly.pdbx_seq_one_letter_code
_entity_poly.pdbx_strand_id
1 'polypeptide(L)'
;MSSSSNIPKSSSAVSSQDGHYIVPPQAIQSAISAHQKQSARIVRTGKPRHDELAELRTEFEAAAAAYFSGKMKQDDYDAVCKCLDEAHRAFRKRTTDYGARRAAGLTKPGDLYKVLYGCTDAEVEEFIREGSDRYQADVRRANEARSQVSRATAEQARTGPLIE
;
A
#
# COMPACT_ATOMS: atom_id res chain seq x y z
N MET A 1 -44.83 51.75 -3.12
CA MET A 1 -44.64 50.44 -2.48
C MET A 1 -43.16 50.29 -2.19
N SER A 2 -42.82 50.17 -0.92
CA SER A 2 -41.47 50.13 -0.38
C SER A 2 -40.90 48.72 -0.45
N SER A 3 -39.63 48.58 -0.77
CA SER A 3 -38.79 47.46 -0.33
C SER A 3 -37.34 47.93 -0.30
N SER A 4 -36.97 48.46 0.86
CA SER A 4 -35.58 48.72 1.27
C SER A 4 -35.02 47.41 1.83
N SER A 5 -33.98 46.86 1.22
CA SER A 5 -33.25 45.71 1.73
C SER A 5 -31.92 46.18 2.30
N ASN A 6 -31.89 46.37 3.61
CA ASN A 6 -30.67 46.57 4.39
C ASN A 6 -29.91 45.25 4.47
N ILE A 7 -28.66 45.20 4.01
CA ILE A 7 -27.72 44.13 4.39
C ILE A 7 -26.56 44.75 5.18
N PRO A 8 -26.22 44.24 6.38
CA PRO A 8 -25.24 44.86 7.28
C PRO A 8 -23.80 44.69 6.80
N LYS A 9 -22.99 45.74 6.96
CA LYS A 9 -21.53 45.64 7.04
C LYS A 9 -21.15 44.81 8.27
N SER A 10 -20.54 43.66 8.07
CA SER A 10 -19.74 42.99 9.11
C SER A 10 -18.28 43.02 8.69
N SER A 11 -17.51 43.85 9.40
CA SER A 11 -16.06 43.86 9.38
C SER A 11 -15.53 42.73 10.26
N SER A 12 -14.94 41.70 9.66
CA SER A 12 -13.93 40.88 10.34
C SER A 12 -12.70 40.83 9.45
N ALA A 13 -11.70 41.64 9.81
CA ALA A 13 -10.35 41.50 9.27
C ALA A 13 -9.78 40.16 9.74
N VAL A 14 -9.76 39.17 8.86
CA VAL A 14 -8.93 37.98 9.03
C VAL A 14 -7.56 38.33 8.46
N SER A 15 -6.55 38.40 9.32
CA SER A 15 -5.17 38.59 8.90
C SER A 15 -4.78 37.39 8.03
N SER A 16 -4.66 37.61 6.73
CA SER A 16 -4.09 36.63 5.81
C SER A 16 -2.59 36.57 6.08
N GLN A 17 -2.17 35.62 6.93
CA GLN A 17 -0.77 35.20 6.96
C GLN A 17 -0.54 34.34 5.73
N ASP A 18 -0.03 34.97 4.66
CA ASP A 18 0.62 34.29 3.54
C ASP A 18 1.86 33.56 4.07
N GLY A 19 1.64 32.36 4.59
CA GLY A 19 2.68 31.43 4.99
C GLY A 19 3.36 30.86 3.76
N HIS A 20 4.21 31.65 3.11
CA HIS A 20 5.14 31.16 2.10
C HIS A 20 6.11 30.18 2.76
N TYR A 21 5.81 28.88 2.67
CA TYR A 21 6.75 27.84 3.04
C TYR A 21 7.83 27.75 1.95
N ILE A 22 8.93 28.48 2.15
CA ILE A 22 10.11 28.43 1.28
C ILE A 22 10.81 27.10 1.57
N VAL A 23 10.59 26.11 0.69
CA VAL A 23 11.36 24.87 0.74
C VAL A 23 12.78 25.16 0.28
N PRO A 24 13.81 24.90 1.10
CA PRO A 24 15.19 25.17 0.73
C PRO A 24 15.58 24.37 -0.52
N PRO A 25 16.31 24.94 -1.49
CA PRO A 25 16.79 24.23 -2.67
C PRO A 25 17.57 22.95 -2.34
N GLN A 26 18.23 22.91 -1.17
CA GLN A 26 18.96 21.72 -0.69
C GLN A 26 18.03 20.53 -0.39
N ALA A 27 16.76 20.77 -0.03
CA ALA A 27 15.78 19.70 0.22
C ALA A 27 15.32 19.04 -1.09
N ILE A 28 15.17 19.84 -2.16
CA ILE A 28 14.81 19.35 -3.50
C ILE A 28 15.99 18.57 -4.10
N GLN A 29 17.21 19.08 -4.00
CA GLN A 29 18.40 18.33 -4.43
C GLN A 29 18.63 17.06 -3.61
N SER A 30 18.33 17.07 -2.31
CA SER A 30 18.40 15.86 -1.48
C SER A 30 17.37 14.82 -1.90
N ALA A 31 16.15 15.22 -2.25
CA ALA A 31 15.12 14.32 -2.77
C ALA A 31 15.54 13.71 -4.12
N ILE A 32 16.04 14.53 -5.05
CA ILE A 32 16.52 14.06 -6.36
C ILE A 32 17.72 13.11 -6.19
N SER A 33 18.68 13.45 -5.34
CA SER A 33 19.87 12.63 -5.10
C SER A 33 19.54 11.33 -4.35
N ALA A 34 18.57 11.37 -3.42
CA ALA A 34 18.02 10.18 -2.77
C ALA A 34 17.32 9.27 -3.78
N HIS A 35 16.55 9.84 -4.71
CA HIS A 35 15.82 9.09 -5.74
C HIS A 35 16.76 8.47 -6.78
N GLN A 36 17.85 9.15 -7.16
CA GLN A 36 18.91 8.60 -8.02
C GLN A 36 19.72 7.50 -7.31
N LYS A 37 20.05 7.69 -6.02
CA LYS A 37 20.67 6.64 -5.20
C LYS A 37 19.74 5.44 -4.98
N GLN A 38 18.43 5.66 -4.83
CA GLN A 38 17.43 4.59 -4.76
C GLN A 38 17.29 3.87 -6.10
N SER A 39 17.30 4.58 -7.24
CA SER A 39 17.30 3.95 -8.56
C SER A 39 18.51 3.04 -8.79
N ALA A 40 19.68 3.40 -8.26
CA ALA A 40 20.86 2.53 -8.24
C ALA A 40 20.78 1.38 -7.21
N ARG A 41 19.91 1.50 -6.19
CA ARG A 41 19.73 0.53 -5.10
C ARG A 41 18.57 -0.44 -5.31
N ILE A 42 17.64 -0.15 -6.22
CA ILE A 42 16.58 -1.09 -6.67
C ILE A 42 17.18 -2.39 -7.23
N VAL A 43 18.48 -2.40 -7.59
CA VAL A 43 19.19 -3.61 -8.01
C VAL A 43 19.71 -4.46 -6.84
N ARG A 44 19.83 -3.93 -5.61
CA ARG A 44 20.43 -4.69 -4.50
C ARG A 44 19.83 -4.35 -3.13
N THR A 45 19.28 -5.40 -2.53
CA THR A 45 19.10 -5.64 -1.08
C THR A 45 18.01 -4.84 -0.38
N GLY A 46 16.91 -5.54 -0.10
CA GLY A 46 15.93 -5.15 0.90
C GLY A 46 14.63 -5.86 0.60
N LYS A 47 14.04 -6.50 1.62
CA LYS A 47 12.69 -7.11 1.64
C LYS A 47 11.76 -6.46 0.60
N PRO A 48 10.89 -7.23 -0.09
CA PRO A 48 9.94 -6.63 -1.00
C PRO A 48 9.06 -5.76 -0.11
N ARG A 49 9.25 -4.44 -0.19
CA ARG A 49 8.43 -3.54 0.59
C ARG A 49 7.06 -3.70 -0.04
N HIS A 50 6.17 -4.34 0.69
CA HIS A 50 4.74 -4.39 0.33
C HIS A 50 4.16 -3.00 0.02
N ASP A 51 4.89 -1.95 0.40
CA ASP A 51 4.60 -0.55 0.19
C ASP A 51 5.18 0.04 -1.11
N GLU A 52 5.91 -0.65 -1.99
CA GLU A 52 6.45 -0.01 -3.21
C GLU A 52 5.36 0.62 -4.09
N LEU A 53 4.20 -0.03 -4.22
CA LEU A 53 3.04 0.54 -4.91
C LEU A 53 2.45 1.74 -4.15
N ALA A 54 2.50 1.72 -2.81
CA ALA A 54 2.03 2.82 -1.99
C ALA A 54 3.01 4.01 -2.05
N GLU A 55 4.32 3.77 -1.96
CA GLU A 55 5.39 4.74 -2.13
C GLU A 55 5.29 5.39 -3.53
N LEU A 56 5.16 4.60 -4.60
CA LEU A 56 5.00 5.11 -5.96
C LEU A 56 3.73 5.96 -6.12
N ARG A 57 2.63 5.54 -5.50
CA ARG A 57 1.38 6.32 -5.49
C ARG A 57 1.55 7.63 -4.73
N THR A 58 2.18 7.61 -3.56
CA THR A 58 2.46 8.81 -2.77
C THR A 58 3.39 9.78 -3.52
N GLU A 59 4.42 9.27 -4.19
CA GLU A 59 5.33 10.08 -5.02
C GLU A 59 4.59 10.73 -6.19
N PHE A 60 3.70 9.99 -6.87
CA PHE A 60 2.87 10.55 -7.93
C PHE A 60 1.90 11.62 -7.41
N GLU A 61 1.21 11.36 -6.30
CA GLU A 61 0.29 12.32 -5.67
C GLU A 61 1.03 13.61 -5.28
N ALA A 62 2.25 13.49 -4.72
CA ALA A 62 3.11 14.62 -4.42
C ALA A 62 3.56 15.38 -5.68
N ALA A 63 3.97 14.69 -6.74
CA ALA A 63 4.35 15.30 -8.01
C ALA A 63 3.17 16.04 -8.66
N ALA A 64 1.98 15.43 -8.68
CA ALA A 64 0.77 16.05 -9.17
C ALA A 64 0.41 17.30 -8.36
N ALA A 65 0.44 17.23 -7.03
CA ALA A 65 0.20 18.39 -6.17
C ALA A 65 1.22 19.52 -6.41
N ALA A 66 2.50 19.18 -6.61
CA ALA A 66 3.54 20.15 -6.92
C ALA A 66 3.31 20.82 -8.29
N TYR A 67 2.91 20.04 -9.30
CA TYR A 67 2.59 20.55 -10.63
C TYR A 67 1.37 21.49 -10.61
N PHE A 68 0.24 21.06 -10.04
CA PHE A 68 -0.98 21.88 -9.98
C PHE A 68 -0.85 23.12 -9.11
N SER A 69 0.09 23.13 -8.16
CA SER A 69 0.42 24.34 -7.37
C SER A 69 1.46 25.25 -8.04
N GLY A 70 1.90 24.94 -9.26
CA GLY A 70 2.91 25.71 -9.99
C GLY A 70 4.33 25.59 -9.45
N LYS A 71 4.57 24.63 -8.53
CA LYS A 71 5.87 24.38 -7.89
C LYS A 71 6.75 23.41 -8.67
N MET A 72 6.20 22.76 -9.69
CA MET A 72 6.90 21.82 -10.57
C MET A 72 6.67 22.23 -12.02
N LYS A 73 7.70 22.12 -12.85
CA LYS A 73 7.60 22.44 -14.28
C LYS A 73 6.87 21.30 -15.01
N GLN A 74 6.28 21.64 -16.15
CA GLN A 74 5.66 20.67 -17.06
C GLN A 74 6.61 19.52 -17.39
N ASP A 75 7.84 19.84 -17.84
CA ASP A 75 8.81 18.83 -18.27
C ASP A 75 9.17 17.84 -17.15
N ASP A 76 9.29 18.32 -15.91
CA ASP A 76 9.56 17.47 -14.75
C ASP A 76 8.37 16.55 -14.47
N TYR A 77 7.14 17.09 -14.54
CA TYR A 77 5.92 16.33 -14.30
C TYR A 77 5.69 15.27 -15.39
N ASP A 78 5.94 15.62 -16.65
CA ASP A 78 5.89 14.70 -17.79
C ASP A 78 6.93 13.58 -17.65
N ALA A 79 8.12 13.87 -17.13
CA ALA A 79 9.12 12.85 -16.82
C ALA A 79 8.63 11.85 -15.77
N VAL A 80 7.98 12.32 -14.69
CA VAL A 80 7.35 11.44 -13.68
C VAL A 80 6.26 10.57 -14.32
N CYS A 81 5.40 11.16 -15.14
CA CYS A 81 4.34 10.43 -15.83
C CYS A 81 4.91 9.34 -16.75
N LYS A 82 5.97 9.67 -17.50
CA LYS A 82 6.66 8.70 -18.36
C LYS A 82 7.26 7.54 -17.57
N CYS A 83 7.90 7.81 -16.43
CA CYS A 83 8.43 6.77 -15.55
C CYS A 83 7.32 5.82 -15.06
N LEU A 84 6.14 6.36 -14.70
CA LEU A 84 4.99 5.55 -14.29
C LEU A 84 4.44 4.70 -15.43
N ASP A 85 4.36 5.25 -16.64
CA ASP A 85 3.92 4.49 -17.81
C ASP A 85 4.88 3.34 -18.16
N GLU A 86 6.19 3.56 -18.01
CA GLU A 86 7.21 2.51 -18.17
C GLU A 86 7.08 1.42 -17.10
N ALA A 87 6.92 1.81 -15.83
CA ALA A 87 6.69 0.87 -14.74
C ALA A 87 5.41 0.04 -14.95
N HIS A 88 4.31 0.68 -15.37
CA HIS A 88 3.05 0.00 -15.64
C HIS A 88 3.15 -0.93 -16.86
N ARG A 89 3.88 -0.56 -17.91
CA ARG A 89 4.16 -1.45 -19.05
C ARG A 89 4.98 -2.66 -18.63
N ALA A 90 6.01 -2.47 -17.81
CA ALA A 90 6.82 -3.55 -17.27
C ALA A 90 5.98 -4.51 -16.41
N PHE A 91 5.12 -3.97 -15.54
CA PHE A 91 4.18 -4.76 -14.75
C PHE A 91 3.23 -5.58 -15.62
N ARG A 92 2.55 -4.94 -16.59
CA ARG A 92 1.65 -5.64 -17.52
C ARG A 92 2.36 -6.78 -18.25
N LYS A 93 3.58 -6.56 -18.75
CA LYS A 93 4.38 -7.60 -19.40
C LYS A 93 4.63 -8.79 -18.47
N ARG A 94 5.04 -8.56 -17.21
CA ARG A 94 5.26 -9.63 -16.22
C ARG A 94 3.96 -10.40 -15.91
N THR A 95 2.84 -9.69 -15.76
CA THR A 95 1.54 -10.31 -15.49
C THR A 95 1.03 -11.14 -16.66
N THR A 96 1.21 -10.68 -17.90
CA THR A 96 0.89 -11.45 -19.11
C THR A 96 1.75 -12.71 -19.22
N ASP A 97 3.06 -12.59 -19.02
CA ASP A 97 3.97 -13.74 -19.00
C ASP A 97 3.58 -14.78 -17.94
N TYR A 98 3.29 -14.32 -16.73
CA TYR A 98 2.80 -15.18 -15.65
C TYR A 98 1.50 -15.89 -16.04
N GLY A 99 0.56 -15.17 -16.65
CA GLY A 99 -0.69 -15.75 -17.15
C GLY A 99 -0.46 -16.88 -18.15
N ALA A 100 0.47 -16.69 -19.09
CA ALA A 100 0.84 -17.71 -20.07
C ALA A 100 1.50 -18.94 -19.40
N ARG A 101 2.46 -18.73 -18.49
CA ARG A 101 3.10 -19.82 -17.74
C ARG A 101 2.09 -20.57 -16.87
N ARG A 102 1.14 -19.86 -16.26
CA ARG A 102 0.09 -20.46 -15.43
C ARG A 102 -0.83 -21.33 -16.27
N ALA A 103 -1.24 -20.85 -17.45
CA ALA A 103 -2.06 -21.62 -18.38
C ALA A 103 -1.34 -22.91 -18.85
N ALA A 104 -0.01 -22.87 -18.96
CA ALA A 104 0.83 -24.03 -19.28
C ALA A 104 1.14 -24.95 -18.08
N GLY A 105 0.67 -24.62 -16.86
CA GLY A 105 0.99 -25.38 -15.64
C GLY A 105 2.44 -25.25 -15.17
N LEU A 106 3.16 -24.21 -15.62
CA LEU A 106 4.59 -24.00 -15.36
C LEU A 106 4.87 -23.04 -14.19
N THR A 107 3.85 -22.64 -13.44
CA THR A 107 3.99 -21.71 -12.32
C THR A 107 4.01 -22.41 -10.97
N LYS A 108 4.85 -21.92 -10.07
CA LYS A 108 4.84 -22.28 -8.65
C LYS A 108 3.98 -21.27 -7.86
N PRO A 109 3.43 -21.63 -6.69
CA PRO A 109 2.67 -20.70 -5.85
C PRO A 109 3.41 -19.39 -5.55
N GLY A 110 4.74 -19.47 -5.40
CA GLY A 110 5.60 -18.32 -5.16
C GLY A 110 5.75 -17.36 -6.33
N ASP A 111 5.55 -17.80 -7.57
CA ASP A 111 5.78 -16.96 -8.76
C ASP A 111 4.81 -15.79 -8.85
N LEU A 112 3.61 -15.93 -8.31
CA LEU A 112 2.63 -14.85 -8.23
C LEU A 112 3.18 -13.68 -7.41
N TYR A 113 3.81 -13.97 -6.26
CA TYR A 113 4.36 -12.96 -5.37
C TYR A 113 5.52 -12.20 -6.03
N LYS A 114 6.38 -12.92 -6.76
CA LYS A 114 7.47 -12.29 -7.53
C LYS A 114 6.93 -11.34 -8.60
N VAL A 115 5.84 -11.71 -9.26
CA VAL A 115 5.23 -10.91 -10.33
C VAL A 115 4.55 -9.66 -9.78
N LEU A 116 3.80 -9.82 -8.69
CA LEU A 116 3.01 -8.74 -8.11
C LEU A 116 3.83 -7.75 -7.29
N TYR A 117 4.78 -8.26 -6.51
CA TYR A 117 5.50 -7.49 -5.50
C TYR A 117 7.01 -7.40 -5.75
N GLY A 118 7.50 -7.93 -6.87
CA GLY A 118 8.94 -7.91 -7.17
C GLY A 118 9.81 -8.73 -6.22
N CYS A 119 9.21 -9.60 -5.40
CA CYS A 119 9.93 -10.37 -4.39
C CYS A 119 11.03 -11.26 -5.00
N THR A 120 12.11 -11.41 -4.24
CA THR A 120 13.10 -12.47 -4.44
C THR A 120 12.59 -13.81 -3.93
N ASP A 121 13.23 -14.89 -4.37
CA ASP A 121 12.88 -16.26 -3.96
C ASP A 121 12.93 -16.45 -2.44
N ALA A 122 13.95 -15.89 -1.78
CA ALA A 122 14.10 -15.98 -0.32
C ALA A 122 12.95 -15.28 0.42
N GLU A 123 12.50 -14.14 -0.07
CA GLU A 123 11.41 -13.37 0.55
C GLU A 123 10.06 -14.05 0.32
N VAL A 124 9.86 -14.64 -0.86
CA VAL A 124 8.68 -15.46 -1.14
C VAL A 124 8.64 -16.69 -0.23
N GLU A 125 9.76 -17.38 -0.04
CA GLU A 125 9.85 -18.52 0.86
C GLU A 125 9.60 -18.11 2.32
N GLU A 126 10.16 -16.99 2.78
CA GLU A 126 9.89 -16.44 4.12
C GLU A 126 8.39 -16.16 4.29
N PHE A 127 7.77 -15.50 3.32
CA PHE A 127 6.35 -15.16 3.36
C PHE A 127 5.44 -16.40 3.36
N ILE A 128 5.74 -17.38 2.51
CA ILE A 128 4.98 -18.63 2.45
C ILE A 128 5.11 -19.39 3.77
N ARG A 129 6.31 -19.46 4.34
CA ARG A 129 6.56 -20.12 5.62
C ARG A 129 5.82 -19.42 6.76
N GLU A 130 5.96 -18.10 6.86
CA GLU A 130 5.28 -17.32 7.92
C GLU A 130 3.76 -17.41 7.80
N GLY A 131 3.22 -17.34 6.58
CA GLY A 131 1.79 -17.55 6.33
C GLY A 131 1.32 -18.94 6.74
N SER A 132 2.11 -19.97 6.43
CA SER A 132 1.85 -21.35 6.84
C SER A 132 1.85 -21.50 8.37
N ASP A 133 2.83 -20.93 9.06
CA ASP A 133 2.96 -21.03 10.51
C ASP A 133 1.78 -20.36 11.23
N ARG A 134 1.39 -19.16 10.77
CA ARG A 134 0.21 -18.45 11.28
C ARG A 134 -1.07 -19.25 11.05
N TYR A 135 -1.27 -19.75 9.83
CA TYR A 135 -2.43 -20.57 9.49
C TYR A 135 -2.52 -21.82 10.38
N GLN A 136 -1.39 -22.53 10.58
CA GLN A 136 -1.35 -23.69 11.47
C GLN A 136 -1.64 -23.34 12.93
N ALA A 137 -1.16 -22.18 13.41
CA ALA A 137 -1.49 -21.70 14.75
C ALA A 137 -2.99 -21.46 14.92
N ASP A 138 -3.65 -20.84 13.93
CA ASP A 138 -5.09 -20.60 13.96
C ASP A 138 -5.90 -21.89 13.91
N VAL A 139 -5.51 -22.86 13.06
CA VAL A 139 -6.16 -24.18 13.03
C VAL A 139 -6.06 -24.88 14.37
N ARG A 140 -4.88 -24.86 15.03
CA ARG A 140 -4.71 -25.44 16.38
C ARG A 140 -5.65 -24.78 17.38
N ARG A 141 -5.67 -23.44 17.43
CA ARG A 141 -6.54 -22.68 18.34
C ARG A 141 -8.02 -23.01 18.10
N ALA A 142 -8.46 -23.10 16.85
CA ALA A 142 -9.84 -23.45 16.52
C ALA A 142 -10.20 -24.88 16.98
N ASN A 143 -9.29 -25.84 16.83
CA ASN A 143 -9.50 -27.21 17.27
C ASN A 143 -9.53 -27.34 18.81
N GLU A 144 -8.68 -26.57 19.51
CA GLU A 144 -8.70 -26.50 20.97
C GLU A 144 -10.03 -25.93 21.47
N ALA A 145 -10.51 -24.84 20.89
CA ALA A 145 -11.80 -24.25 21.23
C ALA A 145 -12.96 -25.24 21.02
N ARG A 146 -12.99 -25.96 19.88
CA ARG A 146 -14.00 -27.00 19.61
C ARG A 146 -13.93 -28.15 20.62
N SER A 147 -12.72 -28.54 21.02
CA SER A 147 -12.51 -29.61 21.99
C SER A 147 -13.01 -29.20 23.39
N GLN A 148 -12.77 -27.94 23.79
CA GLN A 148 -13.28 -27.38 25.04
C GLN A 148 -14.81 -27.33 25.06
N VAL A 149 -15.43 -26.85 23.98
CA VAL A 149 -16.90 -26.84 23.84
C VAL A 149 -17.45 -28.26 23.96
N SER A 150 -16.85 -29.23 23.25
CA SER A 150 -17.30 -30.62 23.30
C SER A 150 -17.21 -31.23 24.70
N ARG A 151 -16.15 -30.92 25.45
CA ARG A 151 -15.99 -31.35 26.85
C ARG A 151 -17.04 -30.73 27.76
N ALA A 152 -17.28 -29.43 27.64
CA ALA A 152 -18.30 -28.73 28.42
C ALA A 152 -19.70 -29.28 28.15
N THR A 153 -20.05 -29.56 26.89
CA THR A 153 -21.33 -30.19 26.53
C THR A 153 -21.45 -31.61 27.09
N ALA A 154 -20.37 -32.41 27.05
CA ALA A 154 -20.37 -33.76 27.60
C ALA A 154 -20.49 -33.78 29.13
N GLU A 155 -19.89 -32.81 29.81
CA GLU A 155 -19.99 -32.63 31.26
C GLU A 155 -21.42 -32.20 31.66
N GLN A 156 -22.00 -31.25 30.94
CA GLN A 156 -23.37 -30.80 31.17
C GLN A 156 -24.41 -31.91 30.93
N ALA A 157 -24.18 -32.79 29.94
CA ALA A 157 -25.02 -33.97 29.69
C ALA A 157 -24.90 -35.02 30.82
N ARG A 158 -23.75 -35.10 31.51
CA ARG A 158 -23.56 -35.99 32.67
C ARG A 158 -24.21 -35.47 33.94
N THR A 159 -24.32 -34.15 34.10
CA THR A 159 -24.89 -33.50 35.28
C THR A 159 -26.37 -33.10 35.10
N GLY A 160 -26.99 -33.45 33.97
CA GLY A 160 -28.40 -33.15 33.72
C GLY A 160 -29.33 -33.83 34.75
N PRO A 161 -30.43 -33.18 35.13
CA PRO A 161 -31.27 -33.67 36.23
C PRO A 161 -31.88 -35.03 35.88
N LEU A 162 -31.80 -35.97 36.83
CA LEU A 162 -32.69 -37.13 36.88
C LEU A 162 -34.11 -36.58 37.00
N ILE A 163 -34.85 -36.63 35.91
CA ILE A 163 -36.28 -36.36 35.92
C ILE A 163 -36.91 -37.57 36.64
N GLU A 164 -37.28 -37.38 37.91
CA GLU A 164 -38.14 -38.30 38.67
C GLU A 164 -39.59 -38.29 38.16
#